data_AF-A0AAU0M926-F1
#
_entry.id   AF-A0AAU0M926-F1
#
_cell.length_a   1.000
_cell.length_b   1.000
_cell.length_c   1.000
_cell.angle_alpha   90.00
_cell.angle_beta   90.00
_cell.angle_gamma   90.00
#
_symmetry.space_group_name_H-M   'P 1'
#
loop_
_entity.id
_entity.type
_entity.pdbx_description
1 polymer ?
#
loop_
_entity_poly.entity_id
_entity_poly.type
_entity_poly.pdbx_seq_one_letter_code
_entity_poly.pdbx_strand_id
1 'polypeptide(L)'
;MDTKVRWTAAAAGLVLLGGGLIAATSAQAAPDLPQRSAEQLLVDVQSPTTRTLSGTVQTSTDLGLPTLPTSTGTDASGLTGLLTGNHTVRVWLDGEDRGRVSVIGDNTETSVIRNGSDVWTYASADRTATHTRLTAPANATPAPTPGATPTTPQQAAQQLLAAVQPSTAVTTTGTGRVAGRAAYELVLTPAATEKTLVRSARVAIDAQTHVVLQVTVDAVGAQDHAVQVGFTSIDYAAPDAKLFTFTAPAGTTVTEQPAPTAAPDKAATGTSSTDRPKVVGDGWDTVVVQKVDSLPTGSADASDQAKQAQQLIDALPRVSGSWGSGRLFQGTLFSAVLTEDGRVAVGAVPADQLYAALG
;
A
#
# COMPACT_ATOMS: atom_id res chain seq x y z
N MET A 1 -55.78 -2.81 43.89
CA MET A 1 -55.14 -3.42 42.71
C MET A 1 -54.40 -2.32 41.98
N ASP A 2 -53.19 -2.12 42.47
CA ASP A 2 -52.03 -1.44 41.89
C ASP A 2 -51.80 -1.95 40.45
N THR A 3 -51.20 -1.24 39.47
CA THR A 3 -50.19 -0.19 39.50
C THR A 3 -50.30 0.62 38.20
N LYS A 4 -50.16 1.95 38.29
CA LYS A 4 -49.92 2.83 37.14
C LYS A 4 -48.47 2.66 36.67
N VAL A 5 -48.20 2.58 35.36
CA VAL A 5 -46.87 2.90 34.82
C VAL A 5 -46.98 4.10 33.89
N ARG A 6 -46.20 5.12 34.27
CA ARG A 6 -46.02 6.43 33.65
C ARG A 6 -44.80 6.37 32.73
N TRP A 7 -44.90 7.06 31.60
CA TRP A 7 -43.88 7.88 30.92
C TRP A 7 -42.39 7.52 31.10
N THR A 8 -41.66 7.39 29.99
CA THR A 8 -40.68 8.40 29.51
C THR A 8 -40.09 8.01 28.15
N ALA A 9 -40.18 8.94 27.20
CA ALA A 9 -39.22 9.02 26.12
C ALA A 9 -37.91 9.57 26.68
N ALA A 10 -36.78 8.98 26.34
CA ALA A 10 -35.47 9.64 26.36
C ALA A 10 -34.55 8.97 25.35
N ALA A 11 -34.17 9.74 24.34
CA ALA A 11 -33.12 9.43 23.40
C ALA A 11 -31.78 9.24 24.12
N ALA A 12 -30.99 8.28 23.64
CA ALA A 12 -29.54 8.33 23.72
C ALA A 12 -29.00 7.77 22.40
N GLY A 13 -28.84 8.67 21.43
CA GLY A 13 -27.99 8.43 20.28
C GLY A 13 -26.55 8.40 20.76
N LEU A 14 -25.83 7.33 20.43
CA LEU A 14 -24.38 7.31 20.51
C LEU A 14 -23.85 7.34 19.07
N VAL A 15 -23.64 8.55 18.56
CA VAL A 15 -22.78 8.77 17.39
C VAL A 15 -21.36 8.77 17.92
N LEU A 16 -20.69 7.62 17.86
CA LEU A 16 -19.25 7.54 18.07
C LEU A 16 -18.55 7.89 16.75
N LEU A 17 -18.26 9.17 16.59
CA LEU A 17 -17.20 9.65 15.71
C LEU A 17 -15.90 9.54 16.50
N GLY A 18 -15.08 8.53 16.21
CA GLY A 18 -13.72 8.42 16.74
C GLY A 18 -13.21 6.98 16.89
N GLY A 19 -12.16 6.64 16.14
CA GLY A 19 -11.23 5.53 16.41
C GLY A 19 -11.83 4.13 16.37
N GLY A 20 -11.77 3.48 15.21
CA GLY A 20 -12.24 2.10 15.02
C GLY A 20 -11.49 1.09 15.88
N LEU A 21 -12.02 0.78 17.06
CA LEU A 21 -11.82 -0.51 17.69
C LEU A 21 -12.71 -1.51 16.94
N ILE A 22 -12.11 -2.49 16.25
CA ILE A 22 -12.85 -3.66 15.78
C ILE A 22 -13.30 -4.41 17.05
N ALA A 23 -14.53 -4.16 17.49
CA ALA A 23 -15.16 -4.94 18.54
C ALA A 23 -15.34 -6.37 18.02
N ALA A 24 -14.44 -7.26 18.44
CA ALA A 24 -14.51 -8.69 18.20
C ALA A 24 -15.78 -9.25 18.87
N THR A 25 -16.90 -9.20 18.16
CA THR A 25 -18.15 -9.82 18.57
C THR A 25 -18.34 -11.08 17.73
N SER A 26 -18.19 -12.21 18.43
CA SER A 26 -18.18 -13.62 17.98
C SER A 26 -16.80 -14.17 17.58
N ALA A 27 -16.23 -14.98 18.49
CA ALA A 27 -15.20 -15.95 18.16
C ALA A 27 -15.82 -17.03 17.27
N GLN A 28 -15.95 -16.75 15.98
CA GLN A 28 -16.31 -17.77 15.00
C GLN A 28 -15.16 -18.77 14.91
N ALA A 29 -15.49 -20.06 15.08
CA ALA A 29 -14.52 -21.12 14.90
C ALA A 29 -13.87 -21.03 13.51
N ALA A 30 -12.57 -21.35 13.45
CA ALA A 30 -11.86 -21.45 12.19
C ALA A 30 -12.63 -22.39 11.24
N PRO A 31 -12.80 -22.03 9.96
CA PRO A 31 -13.48 -22.90 9.00
C PRO A 31 -12.77 -24.24 8.88
N ASP A 32 -13.53 -25.33 8.92
CA ASP A 32 -13.00 -26.66 8.62
C ASP A 32 -12.84 -26.79 7.10
N LEU A 33 -11.61 -26.62 6.61
CA LEU A 33 -11.27 -26.72 5.20
C LEU A 33 -10.25 -27.84 4.97
N PRO A 34 -10.29 -28.50 3.81
CA PRO A 34 -9.28 -29.49 3.44
C PRO A 34 -7.86 -28.91 3.52
N GLN A 35 -6.90 -29.71 3.96
CA GLN A 35 -5.51 -29.27 3.99
C GLN A 35 -5.00 -28.93 2.57
N ARG A 36 -4.28 -27.81 2.48
CA ARG A 36 -3.58 -27.35 1.29
C ARG A 36 -2.13 -27.07 1.64
N SER A 37 -1.23 -27.42 0.73
CA SER A 37 0.19 -27.08 0.84
C SER A 37 0.45 -25.62 0.44
N ALA A 38 1.59 -25.09 0.85
CA ALA A 38 1.99 -23.73 0.51
C ALA A 38 2.14 -23.55 -1.01
N GLU A 39 2.70 -24.55 -1.70
CA GLU A 39 2.91 -24.58 -3.14
C GLU A 39 1.59 -24.53 -3.90
N GLN A 40 0.58 -25.27 -3.42
CA GLN A 40 -0.76 -25.23 -4.00
C GLN A 40 -1.38 -23.85 -3.85
N LEU A 41 -1.29 -23.23 -2.67
CA LEU A 41 -1.84 -21.90 -2.43
C LEU A 41 -1.13 -20.81 -3.26
N LEU A 42 0.18 -20.92 -3.45
CA LEU A 42 0.97 -20.04 -4.32
C LEU A 42 0.50 -20.11 -5.78
N VAL A 43 0.13 -21.29 -6.25
CA VAL A 43 -0.44 -21.50 -7.60
C VAL A 43 -1.88 -20.97 -7.66
N ASP A 44 -2.69 -21.25 -6.63
CA ASP A 44 -4.09 -20.83 -6.54
C ASP A 44 -4.20 -19.29 -6.62
N VAL A 45 -3.33 -18.53 -5.93
CA VAL A 45 -3.29 -17.04 -5.97
C VAL A 45 -3.04 -16.47 -7.36
N GLN A 46 -2.34 -17.21 -8.22
CA GLN A 46 -2.06 -16.78 -9.60
C GLN A 46 -3.23 -17.09 -10.53
N SER A 47 -4.12 -18.01 -10.13
CA SER A 47 -5.22 -18.51 -10.94
C SER A 47 -6.57 -18.39 -10.19
N PRO A 48 -7.01 -17.16 -9.87
CA PRO A 48 -8.31 -16.97 -9.24
C PRO A 48 -9.44 -17.44 -10.17
N THR A 49 -10.45 -18.10 -9.61
CA THR A 49 -11.57 -18.65 -10.38
C THR A 49 -12.55 -17.58 -10.86
N THR A 50 -12.44 -16.36 -10.32
CA THR A 50 -13.20 -15.18 -10.74
C THR A 50 -12.29 -13.96 -10.79
N ARG A 51 -12.53 -13.08 -11.74
CA ARG A 51 -11.95 -11.73 -11.83
C ARG A 51 -13.02 -10.63 -11.70
N THR A 52 -14.20 -11.02 -11.28
CA THR A 52 -15.36 -10.16 -11.14
C THR A 52 -15.68 -10.04 -9.67
N LEU A 53 -15.60 -8.82 -9.15
CA LEU A 53 -15.88 -8.53 -7.75
C LEU A 53 -16.23 -7.06 -7.52
N SER A 54 -16.92 -6.80 -6.41
CA SER A 54 -16.99 -5.49 -5.78
C SER A 54 -16.74 -5.62 -4.29
N GLY A 55 -16.15 -4.61 -3.66
CA GLY A 55 -15.88 -4.68 -2.23
C GLY A 55 -15.31 -3.40 -1.65
N THR A 56 -15.28 -3.37 -0.32
CA THR A 56 -14.62 -2.34 0.47
C THR A 56 -13.36 -2.94 1.08
N VAL A 57 -12.23 -2.30 0.85
CA VAL A 57 -10.92 -2.64 1.39
C VAL A 57 -10.57 -1.59 2.44
N GLN A 58 -10.11 -2.05 3.60
CA GLN A 58 -9.45 -1.22 4.59
C GLN A 58 -7.95 -1.40 4.42
N THR A 59 -7.22 -0.29 4.29
CA THR A 59 -5.77 -0.27 4.44
C THR A 59 -5.42 0.39 5.77
N SER A 60 -4.43 -0.15 6.46
CA SER A 60 -3.86 0.41 7.66
C SER A 60 -2.34 0.24 7.60
N THR A 61 -1.65 1.32 7.88
CA THR A 61 -0.19 1.37 7.90
C THR A 61 0.24 2.07 9.18
N ASP A 62 0.71 1.29 10.15
CA ASP A 62 1.30 1.78 11.39
C ASP A 62 2.81 1.48 11.37
N LEU A 63 3.55 2.46 10.88
CA LEU A 63 5.01 2.40 10.81
C LEU A 63 5.67 3.03 12.03
N GLY A 64 4.92 3.27 13.12
CA GLY A 64 5.48 3.88 14.35
C GLY A 64 6.06 5.29 14.11
N LEU A 65 5.59 5.97 13.07
CA LEU A 65 6.10 7.29 12.70
C LEU A 65 5.57 8.36 13.65
N PRO A 66 6.38 9.37 14.00
CA PRO A 66 5.88 10.54 14.70
C PRO A 66 4.73 11.17 13.90
N THR A 67 3.69 11.65 14.58
CA THR A 67 2.66 12.46 13.92
C THR A 67 3.30 13.73 13.40
N LEU A 68 3.62 13.76 12.10
CA LEU A 68 4.08 14.97 11.45
C LEU A 68 2.90 15.95 11.41
N PRO A 69 3.11 17.26 11.62
CA PRO A 69 2.14 18.27 11.24
C PRO A 69 1.94 18.13 9.72
N THR A 70 0.91 17.41 9.28
CA THR A 70 0.57 17.29 7.87
C THR A 70 0.10 18.67 7.42
N SER A 71 0.97 19.38 6.72
CA SER A 71 0.62 20.67 6.13
C SER A 71 -0.55 20.46 5.18
N THR A 72 -1.64 21.12 5.52
CA THR A 72 -2.79 21.39 4.67
C THR A 72 -2.33 21.93 3.32
N GLY A 73 -2.72 21.31 2.21
CA GLY A 73 -2.97 22.06 0.97
C GLY A 73 -2.50 21.48 -0.36
N THR A 74 -1.50 20.60 -0.42
CA THR A 74 -1.08 19.98 -1.70
C THR A 74 -0.68 18.52 -1.47
N ASP A 75 -1.34 17.61 -2.18
CA ASP A 75 -1.03 16.18 -2.32
C ASP A 75 -1.41 15.22 -1.16
N ALA A 76 -2.11 15.68 -0.13
CA ALA A 76 -2.77 14.80 0.86
C ALA A 76 -4.06 14.12 0.32
N SER A 77 -4.63 14.65 -0.77
CA SER A 77 -5.85 14.14 -1.40
C SER A 77 -5.59 13.17 -2.56
N GLY A 78 -4.32 12.94 -2.92
CA GLY A 78 -3.90 12.08 -4.04
C GLY A 78 -3.54 10.65 -3.63
N LEU A 79 -3.17 9.82 -4.60
CA LEU A 79 -2.69 8.45 -4.37
C LEU A 79 -1.42 8.38 -3.50
N THR A 80 -0.68 9.49 -3.39
CA THR A 80 0.47 9.67 -2.49
C THR A 80 0.08 9.80 -1.02
N GLY A 81 -1.15 10.24 -0.72
CA GLY A 81 -1.68 10.27 0.64
C GLY A 81 -1.93 8.87 1.24
N LEU A 82 -1.94 7.84 0.40
CA LEU A 82 -2.07 6.42 0.80
C LEU A 82 -0.83 5.87 1.51
N LEU A 83 0.28 6.61 1.53
CA LEU A 83 1.56 6.13 2.04
C LEU A 83 1.53 5.84 3.55
N THR A 84 0.68 6.53 4.32
CA THR A 84 0.60 6.36 5.78
C THR A 84 -0.85 6.46 6.27
N GLY A 85 -1.15 5.79 7.40
CA GLY A 85 -2.45 5.88 8.04
C GLY A 85 -3.51 4.91 7.49
N ASN A 86 -4.76 5.18 7.86
CA ASN A 86 -5.89 4.30 7.55
C ASN A 86 -6.70 4.86 6.39
N HIS A 87 -6.92 4.06 5.36
CA HIS A 87 -7.70 4.45 4.18
C HIS A 87 -8.80 3.45 3.89
N THR A 88 -9.93 3.97 3.39
CA THR A 88 -11.02 3.13 2.87
C THR A 88 -10.96 3.18 1.35
N VAL A 89 -10.82 2.01 0.72
CA VAL A 89 -10.76 1.87 -0.72
C VAL A 89 -11.96 1.06 -1.20
N ARG A 90 -12.67 1.54 -2.22
CA ARG A 90 -13.73 0.80 -2.89
C ARG A 90 -13.19 0.25 -4.19
N VAL A 91 -13.43 -1.03 -4.43
CA VAL A 91 -12.89 -1.76 -5.58
C VAL A 91 -14.04 -2.37 -6.35
N TRP A 92 -14.02 -2.23 -7.67
CA TRP A 92 -14.88 -2.95 -8.61
C TRP A 92 -14.02 -3.48 -9.74
N LEU A 93 -14.15 -4.77 -10.05
CA LEU A 93 -13.46 -5.42 -11.14
C LEU A 93 -14.47 -6.23 -11.95
N ASP A 94 -14.33 -6.22 -13.27
CA ASP A 94 -15.13 -7.03 -14.17
C ASP A 94 -14.24 -7.54 -15.33
N GLY A 95 -13.43 -8.56 -15.03
CA GLY A 95 -12.45 -9.10 -15.98
C GLY A 95 -11.10 -8.39 -15.92
N GLU A 96 -10.37 -8.39 -17.02
CA GLU A 96 -8.97 -7.90 -17.08
C GLU A 96 -8.87 -6.43 -17.49
N ASP A 97 -9.92 -5.90 -18.12
CA ASP A 97 -9.89 -4.61 -18.80
C ASP A 97 -10.90 -3.59 -18.23
N ARG A 98 -11.77 -4.01 -17.30
CA ARG A 98 -12.72 -3.13 -16.61
C ARG A 98 -12.50 -3.15 -15.11
N GLY A 99 -12.20 -1.98 -14.57
CA GLY A 99 -11.91 -1.84 -13.15
C GLY A 99 -12.13 -0.41 -12.67
N ARG A 100 -12.51 -0.26 -11.41
CA ARG A 100 -12.55 1.02 -10.71
C ARG A 100 -11.98 0.83 -9.32
N VAL A 101 -11.09 1.72 -8.94
CA VAL A 101 -10.55 1.82 -7.58
C VAL A 101 -10.77 3.25 -7.11
N SER A 102 -11.46 3.41 -5.98
CA SER A 102 -11.79 4.71 -5.41
C SER A 102 -11.32 4.77 -3.97
N VAL A 103 -10.39 5.67 -3.68
CA VAL A 103 -9.95 6.01 -2.33
C VAL A 103 -10.92 7.04 -1.76
N ILE A 104 -11.47 6.75 -0.59
CA ILE A 104 -12.43 7.61 0.10
C ILE A 104 -11.72 8.31 1.25
N GLY A 105 -11.71 9.65 1.22
CA GLY A 105 -11.23 10.52 2.28
C GLY A 105 -12.36 11.29 2.96
N ASP A 106 -12.00 12.20 3.86
CA ASP A 106 -12.93 13.06 4.59
C ASP A 106 -13.56 14.11 3.67
N ASN A 107 -14.64 13.72 2.98
CA ASN A 107 -15.34 14.48 1.93
C ASN A 107 -14.61 14.56 0.57
N THR A 108 -13.63 13.71 0.35
CA THR A 108 -12.91 13.62 -0.93
C THR A 108 -12.93 12.20 -1.47
N GLU A 109 -12.87 12.09 -2.79
CA GLU A 109 -12.73 10.82 -3.50
C GLU A 109 -11.67 10.99 -4.58
N THR A 110 -10.73 10.05 -4.61
CA THR A 110 -9.76 9.91 -5.70
C THR A 110 -9.99 8.57 -6.37
N SER A 111 -10.33 8.60 -7.66
CA SER A 111 -10.72 7.42 -8.42
C SER A 111 -9.79 7.17 -9.60
N VAL A 112 -9.51 5.90 -9.86
CA VAL A 112 -8.97 5.40 -11.12
C VAL A 112 -10.01 4.47 -11.73
N ILE A 113 -10.40 4.75 -12.97
CA ILE A 113 -11.42 3.99 -13.71
C ILE A 113 -10.79 3.53 -15.02
N ARG A 114 -10.81 2.23 -15.28
CA ARG A 114 -10.38 1.62 -16.55
C ARG A 114 -11.57 0.98 -17.23
N ASN A 115 -11.70 1.24 -18.52
CA ASN A 115 -12.63 0.55 -19.40
C ASN A 115 -11.96 0.27 -20.75
N GLY A 116 -11.47 -0.95 -20.94
CA GLY A 116 -10.69 -1.30 -22.11
C GLY A 116 -9.34 -0.57 -22.12
N SER A 117 -9.15 0.25 -23.16
CA SER A 117 -7.98 1.11 -23.35
C SER A 117 -8.10 2.46 -22.64
N ASP A 118 -9.29 2.86 -22.21
CA ASP A 118 -9.52 4.18 -21.63
C ASP A 118 -9.31 4.13 -20.11
N VAL A 119 -8.45 5.02 -19.62
CA VAL A 119 -8.14 5.16 -18.19
C VAL A 119 -8.44 6.59 -17.78
N TRP A 120 -9.26 6.73 -16.76
CA TRP A 120 -9.59 7.99 -16.12
C TRP A 120 -9.03 8.03 -14.72
N THR A 121 -8.38 9.13 -14.36
CA THR A 121 -8.15 9.50 -12.96
C THR A 121 -9.02 10.70 -12.63
N TYR A 122 -9.58 10.72 -11.43
CA TYR A 122 -10.41 11.82 -10.96
C TYR A 122 -10.09 12.12 -9.50
N ALA A 123 -9.89 13.40 -9.19
CA ALA A 123 -9.74 13.90 -7.82
C ALA A 123 -10.87 14.89 -7.53
N SER A 124 -11.75 14.54 -6.57
CA SER A 124 -12.92 15.36 -6.27
C SER A 124 -12.58 16.67 -5.56
N ALA A 125 -11.48 16.69 -4.79
CA ALA A 125 -11.03 17.87 -4.05
C ALA A 125 -10.78 19.06 -4.99
N ASP A 126 -10.06 18.80 -6.08
CA ASP A 126 -9.69 19.83 -7.06
C ASP A 126 -10.65 19.88 -8.25
N ARG A 127 -11.60 18.94 -8.32
CA ARG A 127 -12.46 18.69 -9.49
C ARG A 127 -11.63 18.58 -10.77
N THR A 128 -10.59 17.76 -10.74
CA THR A 128 -9.73 17.51 -11.89
C THR A 128 -9.89 16.07 -12.34
N ALA A 129 -9.90 15.87 -13.66
CA ALA A 129 -9.89 14.55 -14.26
C ALA A 129 -8.81 14.49 -15.32
N THR A 130 -8.07 13.39 -15.37
CA THR A 130 -7.15 13.09 -16.47
C THR A 130 -7.65 11.88 -17.23
N HIS A 131 -7.66 11.97 -18.54
CA HIS A 131 -7.95 10.86 -19.42
C HIS A 131 -6.68 10.41 -20.12
N THR A 132 -6.47 9.10 -20.20
CA THR A 132 -5.34 8.51 -20.89
C THR A 132 -5.81 7.28 -21.65
N ARG A 133 -5.40 7.15 -22.90
CA ARG A 133 -5.61 5.94 -23.69
C ARG A 133 -4.35 5.08 -23.63
N LEU A 134 -4.49 3.79 -23.32
CA LEU A 134 -3.39 2.82 -23.36
C LEU A 134 -3.10 2.40 -24.81
N THR A 135 -1.83 2.36 -25.22
CA THR A 135 -1.40 2.09 -26.61
C THR A 135 -0.83 0.69 -26.86
N ALA A 136 -0.88 -0.23 -25.90
CA ALA A 136 -0.40 -1.61 -26.05
C ALA A 136 -1.47 -2.65 -25.67
N PRO A 137 -1.46 -3.86 -26.26
CA PRO A 137 -2.42 -4.91 -25.91
C PRO A 137 -2.25 -5.33 -24.45
N ALA A 138 -3.36 -5.65 -23.80
CA ALA A 138 -3.54 -5.92 -22.37
C ALA A 138 -2.74 -7.11 -21.78
N ASN A 139 -1.77 -7.67 -22.51
CA ASN A 139 -0.95 -8.81 -22.10
C ASN A 139 0.31 -8.45 -21.32
N ALA A 140 0.60 -7.15 -21.13
CA ALA A 140 1.55 -6.76 -20.11
C ALA A 140 0.82 -6.81 -18.77
N THR A 141 1.03 -7.88 -17.99
CA THR A 141 0.81 -7.82 -16.54
C THR A 141 1.51 -6.56 -16.08
N PRO A 142 0.82 -5.57 -15.47
CA PRO A 142 1.49 -4.39 -14.95
C PRO A 142 2.57 -4.91 -14.01
N ALA A 143 3.84 -4.78 -14.38
CA ALA A 143 4.91 -5.02 -13.45
C ALA A 143 4.61 -4.12 -12.25
N PRO A 144 4.58 -4.64 -11.02
CA PRO A 144 4.38 -3.80 -9.85
C PRO A 144 5.44 -2.70 -9.92
N THR A 145 5.03 -1.45 -10.06
CA THR A 145 5.98 -0.34 -10.02
C THR A 145 6.64 -0.39 -8.63
N PRO A 146 7.96 -0.55 -8.53
CA PRO A 146 8.63 -0.55 -7.24
C PRO A 146 8.28 0.75 -6.50
N GLY A 147 7.71 0.64 -5.29
CA GLY A 147 7.34 1.79 -4.46
C GLY A 147 5.90 2.31 -4.58
N ALA A 148 5.04 1.74 -5.42
CA ALA A 148 3.61 2.10 -5.41
C ALA A 148 2.88 1.36 -4.27
N THR A 149 2.19 2.10 -3.38
CA THR A 149 1.38 1.50 -2.31
C THR A 149 0.29 0.62 -2.92
N PRO A 150 0.17 -0.65 -2.51
CA PRO A 150 -0.88 -1.51 -3.02
C PRO A 150 -2.23 -1.03 -2.51
N THR A 151 -3.18 -0.84 -3.43
CA THR A 151 -4.54 -0.39 -3.09
C THR A 151 -5.54 -1.52 -2.97
N THR A 152 -5.11 -2.74 -3.29
CA THR A 152 -5.91 -3.97 -3.20
C THR A 152 -5.09 -5.09 -2.56
N PRO A 153 -5.73 -6.06 -1.88
CA PRO A 153 -5.03 -7.21 -1.33
C PRO A 153 -4.29 -8.03 -2.39
N GLN A 154 -4.86 -8.16 -3.60
CA GLN A 154 -4.20 -8.87 -4.70
C GLN A 154 -2.88 -8.19 -5.12
N GLN A 155 -2.88 -6.86 -5.25
CA GLN A 155 -1.67 -6.11 -5.58
C GLN A 155 -0.62 -6.22 -4.47
N ALA A 156 -1.05 -6.16 -3.20
CA ALA A 156 -0.15 -6.35 -2.05
C ALA A 156 0.48 -7.75 -2.06
N ALA A 157 -0.31 -8.78 -2.33
CA ALA A 157 0.19 -10.15 -2.42
C ALA A 157 1.16 -10.33 -3.59
N GLN A 158 0.88 -9.74 -4.76
CA GLN A 158 1.80 -9.80 -5.90
C GLN A 158 3.16 -9.14 -5.60
N GLN A 159 3.15 -7.99 -4.94
CA GLN A 159 4.39 -7.32 -4.50
C GLN A 159 5.16 -8.16 -3.49
N LEU A 160 4.46 -8.75 -2.51
CA LEU A 160 5.04 -9.62 -1.51
C LEU A 160 5.63 -10.90 -2.14
N LEU A 161 4.91 -11.52 -3.06
CA LEU A 161 5.30 -12.75 -3.73
C LEU A 161 6.48 -12.55 -4.68
N ALA A 162 6.62 -11.36 -5.27
CA ALA A 162 7.82 -11.00 -6.04
C ALA A 162 9.09 -10.98 -5.19
N ALA A 163 8.97 -10.79 -3.88
CA ALA A 163 10.08 -10.85 -2.92
C ALA A 163 10.34 -12.27 -2.37
N VAL A 164 9.55 -13.28 -2.77
CA VAL A 164 9.80 -14.68 -2.37
C VAL A 164 11.03 -15.20 -3.09
N GLN A 165 12.13 -15.29 -2.34
CA GLN A 165 13.42 -15.83 -2.74
C GLN A 165 13.75 -17.07 -1.91
N PRO A 166 14.86 -17.80 -2.17
CA PRO A 166 15.25 -18.97 -1.37
C PRO A 166 15.37 -18.70 0.13
N SER A 167 15.53 -17.44 0.53
CA SER A 167 15.58 -17.00 1.93
C SER A 167 14.22 -16.75 2.58
N THR A 168 13.12 -17.14 1.94
CA THR A 168 11.76 -17.07 2.51
C THR A 168 11.21 -18.46 2.79
N ALA A 169 10.92 -18.75 4.05
CA ALA A 169 10.14 -19.93 4.41
C ALA A 169 8.65 -19.64 4.14
N VAL A 170 8.02 -20.46 3.30
CA VAL A 170 6.60 -20.35 3.00
C VAL A 170 5.86 -21.51 3.65
N THR A 171 4.90 -21.20 4.51
CA THR A 171 4.14 -22.19 5.29
C THR A 171 2.66 -21.89 5.27
N THR A 172 1.84 -22.88 5.66
CA THR A 172 0.41 -22.70 5.89
C THR A 172 0.12 -22.85 7.37
N THR A 173 -0.50 -21.86 8.00
CA THR A 173 -0.79 -21.90 9.44
C THR A 173 -2.22 -22.33 9.78
N GLY A 174 -3.05 -22.61 8.77
CA GLY A 174 -4.42 -23.07 8.95
C GLY A 174 -5.42 -22.25 8.13
N THR A 175 -6.58 -22.00 8.72
CA THR A 175 -7.74 -21.38 8.06
C THR A 175 -8.30 -20.25 8.91
N GLY A 176 -8.87 -19.25 8.25
CA GLY A 176 -9.42 -18.06 8.89
C GLY A 176 -10.68 -17.57 8.18
N ARG A 177 -11.20 -16.42 8.64
CA ARG A 177 -12.27 -15.70 7.94
C ARG A 177 -11.87 -14.26 7.67
N VAL A 178 -12.15 -13.79 6.45
CA VAL A 178 -11.98 -12.39 6.05
C VAL A 178 -13.23 -11.97 5.28
N ALA A 179 -13.82 -10.82 5.61
CA ALA A 179 -15.08 -10.34 5.04
C ALA A 179 -16.21 -11.41 5.03
N GLY A 180 -16.29 -12.23 6.09
CA GLY A 180 -17.26 -13.33 6.22
C GLY A 180 -16.92 -14.59 5.42
N ARG A 181 -15.87 -14.58 4.61
CA ARG A 181 -15.47 -15.68 3.73
C ARG A 181 -14.41 -16.56 4.38
N ALA A 182 -14.54 -17.88 4.20
CA ALA A 182 -13.53 -18.82 4.66
C ALA A 182 -12.26 -18.71 3.80
N ALA A 183 -11.10 -18.70 4.45
CA ALA A 183 -9.83 -18.45 3.79
C ALA A 183 -8.75 -19.43 4.26
N TYR A 184 -7.86 -19.80 3.35
CA TYR A 184 -6.56 -20.38 3.70
C TYR A 184 -5.56 -19.28 4.03
N GLU A 185 -4.62 -19.55 4.93
CA GLU A 185 -3.58 -18.59 5.28
C GLU A 185 -2.20 -19.09 4.87
N LEU A 186 -1.57 -18.35 3.97
CA LEU A 186 -0.17 -18.51 3.60
C LEU A 186 0.68 -17.54 4.45
N VAL A 187 1.75 -18.03 5.05
CA VAL A 187 2.68 -17.22 5.86
C VAL A 187 4.06 -17.29 5.24
N LEU A 188 4.61 -16.11 4.99
CA LEU A 188 5.96 -15.89 4.49
C LEU A 188 6.81 -15.40 5.66
N THR A 189 7.86 -16.15 6.00
CA THR A 189 8.76 -15.83 7.10
C THR A 189 10.19 -15.70 6.54
N PRO A 190 10.85 -14.55 6.72
CA PRO A 190 12.26 -14.41 6.40
C PRO A 190 13.09 -15.47 7.12
N ALA A 191 14.12 -15.99 6.46
CA ALA A 191 15.06 -16.93 7.08
C ALA A 191 15.75 -16.29 8.28
N ALA A 192 16.10 -17.08 9.29
CA ALA A 192 16.74 -16.57 10.52
C ALA A 192 18.11 -15.89 10.27
N THR A 193 18.71 -16.10 9.09
CA THR A 193 19.94 -15.43 8.65
C THR A 193 19.72 -14.01 8.15
N GLU A 194 18.52 -13.68 7.68
CA GLU A 194 18.15 -12.37 7.15
C GLU A 194 18.21 -11.30 8.25
N LYS A 195 18.76 -10.13 7.91
CA LYS A 195 18.84 -8.98 8.83
C LYS A 195 17.72 -7.98 8.53
N THR A 196 16.49 -8.38 8.85
CA THR A 196 15.28 -7.63 8.50
C THR A 196 14.46 -7.21 9.72
N LEU A 197 13.71 -6.12 9.57
CA LEU A 197 12.67 -5.66 10.51
C LEU A 197 11.34 -6.38 10.28
N VAL A 198 11.18 -7.13 9.18
CA VAL A 198 9.98 -7.92 8.91
C VAL A 198 10.05 -9.22 9.70
N ARG A 199 9.05 -9.47 10.55
CA ARG A 199 8.89 -10.76 11.25
C ARG A 199 8.22 -11.79 10.34
N SER A 200 7.15 -11.40 9.68
CA SER A 200 6.39 -12.26 8.78
C SER A 200 5.40 -11.45 7.96
N ALA A 201 5.00 -12.00 6.82
CA ALA A 201 3.83 -11.53 6.09
C ALA A 201 2.82 -12.67 5.92
N ARG A 202 1.54 -12.34 5.93
CA ARG A 202 0.44 -13.31 5.81
C ARG A 202 -0.47 -12.92 4.66
N VAL A 203 -0.88 -13.90 3.87
CA VAL A 203 -1.82 -13.76 2.76
C VAL A 203 -3.01 -14.67 3.03
N ALA A 204 -4.19 -14.09 3.20
CA ALA A 204 -5.46 -14.82 3.32
C ALA A 204 -6.08 -14.98 1.93
N ILE A 205 -6.36 -16.21 1.55
CA ILE A 205 -6.79 -16.61 0.20
C ILE A 205 -8.17 -17.24 0.30
N ASP A 206 -9.14 -16.74 -0.46
CA ASP A 206 -10.50 -17.29 -0.49
C ASP A 206 -10.49 -18.78 -0.81
N ALA A 207 -11.13 -19.58 0.05
CA ALA A 207 -11.09 -21.03 -0.07
C ALA A 207 -11.84 -21.58 -1.31
N GLN A 208 -12.70 -20.77 -1.94
CA GLN A 208 -13.50 -21.16 -3.09
C GLN A 208 -13.03 -20.50 -4.38
N THR A 209 -12.70 -19.20 -4.32
CA THR A 209 -12.38 -18.41 -5.51
C THR A 209 -10.90 -18.15 -5.72
N HIS A 210 -10.08 -18.45 -4.72
CA HIS A 210 -8.65 -18.17 -4.66
C HIS A 210 -8.28 -16.68 -4.79
N VAL A 211 -9.25 -15.78 -4.65
CA VAL A 211 -9.00 -14.34 -4.58
C VAL A 211 -8.27 -14.04 -3.28
N VAL A 212 -7.24 -13.20 -3.33
CA VAL A 212 -6.58 -12.71 -2.12
C VAL A 212 -7.53 -11.77 -1.38
N LEU A 213 -7.86 -12.12 -0.14
CA LEU A 213 -8.80 -11.39 0.69
C LEU A 213 -8.11 -10.39 1.62
N GLN A 214 -6.92 -10.72 2.10
CA GLN A 214 -6.13 -9.86 3.00
C GLN A 214 -4.65 -10.15 2.89
N VAL A 215 -3.84 -9.09 3.06
CA VAL A 215 -2.41 -9.17 3.32
C VAL A 215 -2.10 -8.43 4.61
N THR A 216 -1.31 -9.03 5.49
CA THR A 216 -0.73 -8.35 6.66
C THR A 216 0.79 -8.51 6.68
N VAL A 217 1.47 -7.51 7.23
CA VAL A 217 2.91 -7.54 7.48
C VAL A 217 3.15 -7.18 8.94
N ASP A 218 3.88 -8.05 9.61
CA ASP A 218 4.25 -7.91 10.99
C ASP A 218 5.72 -7.53 11.11
N ALA A 219 6.02 -6.55 11.96
CA ALA A 219 7.38 -6.19 12.29
C ALA A 219 7.92 -6.98 13.49
N VAL A 220 9.25 -7.06 13.58
CA VAL A 220 9.96 -7.57 14.76
C VAL A 220 9.64 -6.67 15.96
N GLY A 221 9.12 -7.26 17.04
CA GLY A 221 8.80 -6.55 18.29
C GLY A 221 7.47 -5.80 18.32
N ALA A 222 6.78 -5.64 17.19
CA ALA A 222 5.45 -5.03 17.14
C ALA A 222 4.36 -6.01 17.61
N GLN A 223 3.35 -5.48 18.32
CA GLN A 223 2.19 -6.24 18.78
C GLN A 223 1.07 -6.27 17.73
N ASP A 224 0.89 -5.15 17.03
CA ASP A 224 -0.11 -5.00 15.96
C ASP A 224 0.53 -5.17 14.57
N HIS A 225 -0.31 -5.36 13.55
CA HIS A 225 0.12 -5.41 12.15
C HIS A 225 0.67 -4.04 11.74
N ALA A 226 1.91 -4.00 11.26
CA ALA A 226 2.51 -2.76 10.78
C ALA A 226 1.95 -2.35 9.41
N VAL A 227 1.50 -3.32 8.61
CA VAL A 227 0.69 -3.09 7.40
C VAL A 227 -0.45 -4.09 7.39
N GLN A 228 -1.65 -3.63 7.05
CA GLN A 228 -2.81 -4.46 6.76
C GLN A 228 -3.57 -3.90 5.55
N VAL A 229 -3.86 -4.76 4.58
CA VAL A 229 -4.68 -4.46 3.41
C VAL A 229 -5.68 -5.59 3.26
N GLY A 230 -6.95 -5.38 3.57
CA GLY A 230 -7.94 -6.45 3.60
C GLY A 230 -9.36 -6.00 3.28
N PHE A 231 -10.13 -6.88 2.66
CA PHE A 231 -11.56 -6.64 2.44
C PHE A 231 -12.31 -6.64 3.78
N THR A 232 -13.14 -5.62 4.00
CA THR A 232 -14.16 -5.59 5.05
C THR A 232 -15.51 -6.12 4.51
N SER A 233 -15.73 -6.00 3.21
CA SER A 233 -16.84 -6.61 2.48
C SER A 233 -16.43 -6.99 1.06
N ILE A 234 -16.97 -8.09 0.54
CA ILE A 234 -16.71 -8.55 -0.83
C ILE A 234 -17.94 -9.26 -1.39
N ASP A 235 -18.23 -8.99 -2.67
CA ASP A 235 -19.26 -9.62 -3.48
C ASP A 235 -18.65 -10.00 -4.84
N TYR A 236 -18.95 -11.20 -5.35
CA TYR A 236 -18.42 -11.72 -6.62
C TYR A 236 -19.39 -11.60 -7.79
N ALA A 237 -20.54 -10.95 -7.60
CA ALA A 237 -21.46 -10.64 -8.68
C ALA A 237 -20.84 -9.62 -9.65
N ALA A 238 -21.27 -9.69 -10.91
CA ALA A 238 -20.89 -8.72 -11.94
C ALA A 238 -21.32 -7.30 -11.54
N PRO A 239 -20.38 -6.35 -11.38
CA PRO A 239 -20.72 -4.96 -11.15
C PRO A 239 -21.50 -4.37 -12.33
N ASP A 240 -22.36 -3.39 -12.08
CA ASP A 240 -23.04 -2.65 -13.15
C ASP A 240 -22.00 -1.98 -14.07
N ALA A 241 -22.12 -2.19 -15.38
CA ALA A 241 -21.21 -1.67 -16.39
C ALA A 241 -21.05 -0.14 -16.32
N LYS A 242 -22.06 0.59 -15.82
CA LYS A 242 -22.01 2.06 -15.63
C LYS A 242 -20.91 2.48 -14.65
N LEU A 243 -20.49 1.62 -13.72
CA LEU A 243 -19.42 1.93 -12.77
C LEU A 243 -18.07 2.17 -13.44
N PHE A 244 -17.87 1.60 -14.64
CA PHE A 244 -16.64 1.71 -15.41
C PHE A 244 -16.67 2.84 -16.44
N THR A 245 -17.78 3.58 -16.52
CA THR A 245 -17.91 4.73 -17.42
C THR A 245 -17.74 6.01 -16.60
N PHE A 246 -16.72 6.81 -16.90
CA PHE A 246 -16.54 8.12 -16.26
C PHE A 246 -17.45 9.17 -16.91
N THR A 247 -18.21 9.88 -16.08
CA THR A 247 -18.95 11.09 -16.48
C THR A 247 -18.45 12.22 -15.60
N ALA A 248 -17.80 13.21 -16.20
CA ALA A 248 -17.22 14.34 -15.47
C ALA A 248 -18.32 15.10 -14.71
N PRO A 249 -18.24 15.20 -13.37
CA PRO A 249 -19.16 16.04 -12.60
C PRO A 249 -19.10 17.50 -13.04
N ALA A 250 -20.16 18.26 -12.79
CA ALA A 250 -20.21 19.68 -13.13
C ALA A 250 -19.02 20.45 -12.52
N GLY A 251 -18.37 21.29 -13.34
CA GLY A 251 -17.19 22.06 -12.93
C GLY A 251 -15.88 21.28 -12.88
N THR A 252 -15.83 20.05 -13.43
CA THR A 252 -14.59 19.27 -13.53
C THR A 252 -13.74 19.73 -14.71
N THR A 253 -12.46 20.05 -14.44
CA THR A 253 -11.46 20.30 -15.47
C THR A 253 -10.93 18.98 -15.99
N VAL A 254 -11.13 18.69 -17.27
CA VAL A 254 -10.64 17.46 -17.92
C VAL A 254 -9.37 17.75 -18.71
N THR A 255 -8.32 17.00 -18.45
CA THR A 255 -7.06 17.01 -19.17
C THR A 255 -6.89 15.71 -19.94
N GLU A 256 -6.68 15.80 -21.25
CA GLU A 256 -6.31 14.66 -22.08
C GLU A 256 -4.79 14.48 -22.03
N GLN A 257 -4.33 13.34 -21.56
CA GLN A 257 -2.92 12.98 -21.56
C GLN A 257 -2.66 11.98 -22.69
N PRO A 258 -1.66 12.24 -23.57
CA PRO A 258 -1.27 11.26 -24.56
C PRO A 258 -0.87 9.97 -23.86
N ALA A 259 -1.15 8.84 -24.51
CA ALA A 259 -0.71 7.55 -24.05
C ALA A 259 0.76 7.60 -23.63
N PRO A 260 1.16 7.02 -22.48
CA PRO A 260 2.57 6.83 -22.19
C PRO A 260 3.15 6.05 -23.37
N THR A 261 3.94 6.74 -24.20
CA THR A 261 4.66 6.08 -25.26
C THR A 261 5.68 5.23 -24.54
N ALA A 262 5.64 3.91 -24.78
CA ALA A 262 6.80 3.09 -24.48
C ALA A 262 7.97 3.81 -25.16
N ALA A 263 8.87 4.39 -24.36
CA ALA A 263 10.09 4.92 -24.92
C ALA A 263 10.68 3.76 -25.73
N PRO A 264 10.97 3.94 -27.02
CA PRO A 264 11.63 2.88 -27.77
C PRO A 264 12.90 2.51 -27.00
N ASP A 265 13.26 1.23 -27.00
CA ASP A 265 14.59 0.73 -26.61
C ASP A 265 15.66 1.37 -27.50
N LYS A 266 15.83 2.69 -27.40
CA LYS A 266 17.06 3.35 -27.75
C LYS A 266 17.96 3.06 -26.57
N ALA A 267 18.87 2.11 -26.78
CA ALA A 267 20.16 2.14 -26.11
C ALA A 267 20.59 3.60 -26.03
N ALA A 268 20.54 4.17 -24.82
CA ALA A 268 20.89 5.55 -24.55
C ALA A 268 22.40 5.68 -24.69
N THR A 269 22.89 5.74 -25.93
CA THR A 269 24.17 6.38 -26.23
C THR A 269 23.94 7.88 -26.08
N GLY A 270 24.17 8.41 -24.88
CA GLY A 270 24.26 9.85 -24.63
C GLY A 270 23.36 10.41 -23.53
N THR A 271 23.46 9.92 -22.30
CA THR A 271 23.31 10.72 -21.08
C THR A 271 24.04 9.97 -19.96
N SER A 272 24.86 10.68 -19.18
CA SER A 272 25.86 10.12 -18.28
C SER A 272 25.36 8.96 -17.41
N SER A 273 26.04 7.83 -17.52
CA SER A 273 25.77 6.55 -16.86
C SER A 273 26.30 6.51 -15.42
N THR A 274 26.00 7.50 -14.57
CA THR A 274 26.69 7.62 -13.26
C THR A 274 25.85 7.46 -12.00
N ASP A 275 24.51 7.51 -12.01
CA ASP A 275 23.72 7.37 -10.77
C ASP A 275 22.56 6.38 -10.91
N ARG A 276 22.87 5.11 -11.18
CA ARG A 276 21.90 4.02 -10.96
C ARG A 276 21.80 3.75 -9.45
N PRO A 277 20.61 3.48 -8.90
CA PRO A 277 20.47 3.02 -7.53
C PRO A 277 21.36 1.79 -7.31
N LYS A 278 22.23 1.85 -6.30
CA LYS A 278 23.03 0.72 -5.84
C LYS A 278 22.16 -0.13 -4.93
N VAL A 279 21.99 -1.39 -5.27
CA VAL A 279 21.30 -2.38 -4.42
C VAL A 279 22.35 -3.21 -3.70
N VAL A 280 22.22 -3.35 -2.38
CA VAL A 280 23.09 -4.16 -1.52
C VAL A 280 22.23 -5.17 -0.77
N GLY A 281 22.69 -6.42 -0.70
CA GLY A 281 21.91 -7.52 -0.13
C GLY A 281 20.96 -8.16 -1.15
N ASP A 282 20.18 -9.11 -0.67
CA ASP A 282 19.13 -9.82 -1.42
C ASP A 282 17.91 -10.03 -0.51
N GLY A 283 16.82 -10.62 -1.02
CA GLY A 283 15.63 -10.92 -0.22
C GLY A 283 15.12 -9.80 0.71
N TRP A 284 15.12 -10.08 2.02
CA TRP A 284 14.55 -9.23 3.05
C TRP A 284 15.55 -8.26 3.68
N ASP A 285 16.85 -8.48 3.47
CA ASP A 285 17.95 -7.63 3.91
C ASP A 285 18.40 -6.60 2.87
N THR A 286 17.66 -6.51 1.76
CA THR A 286 17.96 -5.60 0.66
C THR A 286 17.92 -4.13 1.10
N VAL A 287 19.00 -3.42 0.77
CA VAL A 287 19.15 -1.97 0.92
C VAL A 287 19.32 -1.32 -0.44
N VAL A 288 18.51 -0.30 -0.71
CA VAL A 288 18.66 0.55 -1.89
C VAL A 288 19.37 1.83 -1.48
N VAL A 289 20.48 2.13 -2.14
CA VAL A 289 21.27 3.35 -1.98
C VAL A 289 21.19 4.16 -3.26
N GLN A 290 20.78 5.41 -3.15
CA GLN A 290 20.69 6.32 -4.29
C GLN A 290 21.25 7.68 -3.93
N LYS A 291 21.97 8.31 -4.87
CA LYS A 291 22.36 9.71 -4.74
C LYS A 291 21.21 10.60 -5.18
N VAL A 292 20.88 11.60 -4.37
CA VAL A 292 19.89 12.62 -4.69
C VAL A 292 20.63 13.93 -4.99
N ASP A 293 20.41 14.47 -6.19
CA ASP A 293 21.15 15.62 -6.71
C ASP A 293 20.80 16.94 -6.01
N SER A 294 19.67 16.98 -5.31
CA SER A 294 19.23 18.15 -4.54
C SER A 294 18.60 17.74 -3.23
N LEU A 295 19.34 17.92 -2.13
CA LEU A 295 18.72 18.06 -0.81
C LEU A 295 18.09 19.45 -0.71
N PRO A 296 16.99 19.65 0.03
CA PRO A 296 16.47 20.98 0.34
C PRO A 296 17.45 21.71 1.28
N THR A 297 18.60 22.11 0.76
CA THR A 297 19.59 22.87 1.51
C THR A 297 18.99 24.23 1.83
N GLY A 298 18.99 24.63 3.11
CA GLY A 298 18.38 25.85 3.62
C GLY A 298 19.02 27.14 3.08
N SER A 299 18.84 27.42 1.79
CA SER A 299 19.13 28.73 1.20
C SER A 299 18.12 29.75 1.72
N ALA A 300 18.53 31.01 1.82
CA ALA A 300 17.63 32.10 2.23
C ALA A 300 16.38 32.21 1.31
N ASP A 301 16.55 31.82 0.04
CA ASP A 301 15.54 31.84 -1.02
C ASP A 301 14.68 30.55 -1.09
N ALA A 302 14.89 29.59 -0.18
CA ALA A 302 14.09 28.37 -0.13
C ALA A 302 12.62 28.69 0.18
N SER A 303 11.70 27.99 -0.50
CA SER A 303 10.27 28.05 -0.20
C SER A 303 10.01 27.67 1.26
N ASP A 304 8.92 28.18 1.84
CA ASP A 304 8.55 27.87 3.23
C ASP A 304 8.40 26.35 3.45
N GLN A 305 8.00 25.62 2.41
CA GLN A 305 7.90 24.17 2.40
C GLN A 305 9.27 23.48 2.47
N ALA A 306 10.27 23.98 1.74
CA ALA A 306 11.64 23.49 1.82
C ALA A 306 12.27 23.77 3.18
N LYS A 307 11.98 24.94 3.77
CA LYS A 307 12.42 25.29 5.14
C LYS A 307 11.83 24.35 6.20
N GLN A 308 10.54 24.02 6.09
CA GLN A 308 9.87 23.07 6.98
C GLN A 308 10.42 21.64 6.81
N ALA A 309 10.61 21.18 5.57
CA ALA A 309 11.22 19.87 5.30
C ALA A 309 12.63 19.78 5.91
N GLN A 310 13.43 20.85 5.79
CA GLN A 310 14.76 20.91 6.38
C GLN A 310 14.72 20.89 7.91
N GLN A 311 13.79 21.60 8.55
CA GLN A 311 13.60 21.55 10.01
C GLN A 311 13.26 20.13 10.49
N LEU A 312 12.44 19.39 9.74
CA LEU A 312 12.11 18.01 10.05
C LEU A 312 13.36 17.10 9.92
N ILE A 313 14.13 17.27 8.86
CA ILE A 313 15.39 16.52 8.66
C ILE A 313 16.38 16.83 9.80
N ASP A 314 16.46 18.09 10.25
CA ASP A 314 17.35 18.49 11.33
C ASP A 314 16.91 17.99 12.71
N ALA A 315 15.62 17.67 12.89
CA ALA A 315 15.11 17.03 14.09
C ALA A 315 15.43 15.53 14.15
N LEU A 316 15.80 14.90 13.04
CA LEU A 316 16.17 13.49 13.01
C LEU A 316 17.49 13.24 13.75
N PRO A 317 17.65 12.08 14.41
CA PRO A 317 18.90 11.69 15.04
C PRO A 317 20.09 11.77 14.08
N ARG A 318 21.17 12.46 14.50
CA ARG A 318 22.43 12.46 13.76
C ARG A 318 23.20 11.17 14.03
N VAL A 319 23.69 10.55 12.97
CA VAL A 319 24.47 9.30 13.01
C VAL A 319 25.73 9.45 12.17
N SER A 320 26.78 8.72 12.49
CA SER A 320 28.06 8.77 11.78
C SER A 320 28.80 7.42 11.81
N GLY A 321 29.69 7.23 10.84
CA GLY A 321 30.51 6.03 10.67
C GLY A 321 31.61 6.23 9.63
N SER A 322 32.21 5.12 9.15
CA SER A 322 33.18 5.12 8.04
C SER A 322 32.64 5.78 6.77
N TRP A 323 31.34 5.61 6.53
CA TRP A 323 30.61 6.18 5.40
C TRP A 323 30.37 7.68 5.48
N GLY A 324 30.74 8.35 6.58
CA GLY A 324 30.51 9.77 6.81
C GLY A 324 29.48 10.03 7.91
N SER A 325 28.66 11.07 7.75
CA SER A 325 27.62 11.42 8.72
C SER A 325 26.29 11.74 8.03
N GLY A 326 25.19 11.63 8.76
CA GLY A 326 23.85 11.78 8.21
C GLY A 326 22.76 11.88 9.27
N ARG A 327 21.52 11.77 8.80
CA ARG A 327 20.29 11.75 9.61
C ARG A 327 19.62 10.40 9.45
N LEU A 328 19.31 9.76 10.57
CA LEU A 328 18.60 8.48 10.62
C LEU A 328 17.10 8.74 10.75
N PHE A 329 16.33 8.12 9.88
CA PHE A 329 14.88 8.02 9.99
C PHE A 329 14.52 6.54 10.16
N GLN A 330 13.82 6.20 11.22
CA GLN A 330 13.50 4.82 11.56
C GLN A 330 12.01 4.70 11.86
N GLY A 331 11.38 3.70 11.24
CA GLY A 331 10.02 3.26 11.53
C GLY A 331 10.00 1.79 11.96
N THR A 332 8.79 1.26 12.12
CA THR A 332 8.55 -0.11 12.59
C THR A 332 9.00 -1.18 11.58
N LEU A 333 8.84 -0.93 10.27
CA LEU A 333 9.22 -1.88 9.20
C LEU A 333 10.41 -1.44 8.36
N PHE A 334 10.96 -0.24 8.57
CA PHE A 334 12.01 0.29 7.73
C PHE A 334 12.98 1.20 8.48
N SER A 335 14.16 1.33 7.90
CA SER A 335 15.11 2.37 8.25
C SER A 335 15.49 3.14 6.98
N ALA A 336 15.85 4.40 7.13
CA ALA A 336 16.43 5.23 6.09
C ALA A 336 17.53 6.13 6.66
N VAL A 337 18.60 6.34 5.90
CA VAL A 337 19.69 7.26 6.25
C VAL A 337 19.85 8.24 5.11
N LEU A 338 19.74 9.52 5.43
CA LEU A 338 20.12 10.61 4.54
C LEU A 338 21.51 11.12 4.95
N THR A 339 22.51 10.90 4.10
CA THR A 339 23.88 11.35 4.34
C THR A 339 24.08 12.81 3.97
N GLU A 340 25.08 13.47 4.58
CA GLU A 340 25.43 14.86 4.27
C GLU A 340 25.96 15.05 2.84
N ASP A 341 26.49 13.99 2.22
CA ASP A 341 26.93 13.99 0.82
C ASP A 341 25.81 13.66 -0.19
N GLY A 342 24.56 13.61 0.27
CA GLY A 342 23.38 13.45 -0.59
C GLY A 342 23.07 12.02 -1.01
N ARG A 343 23.57 11.00 -0.30
CA ARG A 343 23.12 9.62 -0.48
C ARG A 343 21.93 9.33 0.44
N VAL A 344 20.95 8.62 -0.08
CA VAL A 344 19.84 8.06 0.68
C VAL A 344 19.97 6.55 0.63
N ALA A 345 20.07 5.91 1.79
CA ALA A 345 19.96 4.46 1.94
C ALA A 345 18.62 4.12 2.60
N VAL A 346 17.86 3.17 2.05
CA VAL A 346 16.59 2.73 2.60
C VAL A 346 16.45 1.21 2.49
N GLY A 347 15.84 0.59 3.49
CA GLY A 347 15.55 -0.84 3.47
C GLY A 347 14.64 -1.25 4.62
N ALA A 348 14.06 -2.44 4.52
CA ALA A 348 13.27 -3.04 5.59
C ALA A 348 14.17 -3.69 6.66
N VAL A 349 15.23 -3.00 7.05
CA VAL A 349 16.35 -3.53 7.82
C VAL A 349 16.69 -2.63 9.01
N PRO A 350 17.31 -3.18 10.07
CA PRO A 350 17.91 -2.39 11.12
C PRO A 350 18.97 -1.39 10.60
N ALA A 351 19.18 -0.28 11.32
CA ALA A 351 20.03 0.82 10.86
C ALA A 351 21.50 0.43 10.58
N ASP A 352 22.03 -0.56 11.29
CA ASP A 352 23.39 -1.08 11.09
C ASP A 352 23.59 -1.67 9.68
N GLN A 353 22.55 -2.25 9.09
CA GLN A 353 22.62 -2.77 7.72
C GLN A 353 22.71 -1.64 6.69
N LEU A 354 22.06 -0.50 6.95
CA LEU A 354 22.20 0.69 6.09
C LEU A 354 23.61 1.26 6.15
N TYR A 355 24.21 1.29 7.35
CA TYR A 355 25.59 1.76 7.53
C TYR A 355 26.58 0.87 6.78
N ALA A 356 26.41 -0.45 6.85
CA ALA A 356 27.22 -1.40 6.09
C ALA A 356 27.06 -1.22 4.57
N ALA A 357 25.84 -0.97 4.08
CA ALA A 357 25.57 -0.74 2.65
C ALA A 357 26.17 0.57 2.11
N LEU A 358 26.23 1.60 2.96
CA LEU A 358 26.83 2.90 2.65
C LEU A 358 28.37 2.88 2.62
N GLY A 359 29.00 1.91 3.30
CA GLY A 359 30.45 1.64 3.30
C GLY A 359 31.23 2.48 4.30
#